data_AF-A0A7Y2P2G3-F1
#
_entry.id   AF-A0A7Y2P2G3-F1
#
_cell.length_a   1.000
_cell.length_b   1.000
_cell.length_c   1.000
_cell.angle_alpha   90.00
_cell.angle_beta   90.00
_cell.angle_gamma   90.00
#
_symmetry.space_group_name_H-M   'P 1'
#
loop_
_entity.id
_entity.type
_entity.pdbx_description
1 polymer ?
#
loop_
_entity_poly.entity_id
_entity_poly.type
_entity_poly.pdbx_seq_one_letter_code
_entity_poly.pdbx_strand_id
1 'polypeptide(L)'
;MKLFLAAFTLVIFFFPSEHFAQDSTKLIGTWELASYKYTLPDTVITGTGANFTSIKIVTPQFFVYVGQTMPAKEFKRAGGGRYMVKGEVLQELMMFSSIQNMLGKTYQYKCAVKEDTWY
;
A
#
# COMPACT_ATOMS: atom_id res chain seq x y z
N MET A 1 -1.64 -26.46 -48.47
CA MET A 1 -1.94 -25.52 -47.37
C MET A 1 -0.81 -25.61 -46.34
N LYS A 2 0.10 -24.63 -46.29
CA LYS A 2 1.26 -24.63 -45.38
C LYS A 2 0.82 -24.14 -44.00
N LEU A 3 0.84 -25.01 -43.00
CA LEU A 3 0.62 -24.64 -41.60
C LEU A 3 1.89 -23.99 -41.05
N PHE A 4 1.82 -22.71 -40.69
CA PHE A 4 2.84 -22.04 -39.89
C PHE A 4 2.51 -22.28 -38.41
N LEU A 5 3.41 -23.00 -37.73
CA LEU A 5 3.38 -23.14 -36.28
C LEU A 5 4.00 -21.87 -35.68
N ALA A 6 3.18 -20.95 -35.16
CA ALA A 6 3.67 -19.80 -34.43
C ALA A 6 4.08 -20.26 -33.01
N ALA A 7 5.39 -20.27 -32.74
CA ALA A 7 5.90 -20.51 -31.40
C ALA A 7 5.54 -19.33 -30.49
N PHE A 8 4.69 -19.57 -29.50
CA PHE A 8 4.32 -18.58 -28.50
C PHE A 8 5.42 -18.53 -27.44
N THR A 9 6.36 -17.59 -27.55
CA THR A 9 7.40 -17.40 -26.53
C THR A 9 6.77 -16.80 -25.28
N LEU A 10 6.56 -17.63 -24.26
CA LEU A 10 6.12 -17.21 -22.93
C LEU A 10 7.25 -16.38 -22.28
N VAL A 11 7.16 -15.05 -22.37
CA VAL A 11 8.03 -14.15 -21.62
C VAL A 11 7.55 -14.16 -20.16
N ILE A 12 8.12 -15.07 -19.36
CA ILE A 12 7.97 -15.05 -17.91
C ILE A 12 8.76 -13.83 -17.41
N PHE A 13 8.06 -12.74 -17.11
CA PHE A 13 8.63 -11.67 -16.29
C PHE A 13 8.89 -12.24 -14.90
N PHE A 14 10.05 -12.86 -14.71
CA PHE A 14 10.67 -13.00 -13.40
C PHE A 14 10.89 -11.57 -12.92
N PHE A 15 9.93 -11.03 -12.15
CA PHE A 15 10.24 -9.94 -11.24
C PHE A 15 11.28 -10.53 -10.29
N PRO A 16 12.56 -10.12 -10.37
CA PRO A 16 13.51 -10.54 -9.35
C PRO A 16 12.88 -10.16 -8.02
N SER A 17 12.76 -11.15 -7.13
CA SER A 17 12.50 -10.88 -5.72
C SER A 17 13.74 -10.18 -5.20
N GLU A 18 13.86 -8.88 -5.51
CA GLU A 18 14.89 -8.06 -4.92
C GLU A 18 14.57 -8.03 -3.43
N HIS A 19 15.28 -8.89 -2.69
CA HIS A 19 15.32 -8.89 -1.25
C HIS A 19 16.04 -7.62 -0.81
N PHE A 20 15.34 -6.49 -0.87
CA PHE A 20 15.81 -5.24 -0.30
C PHE A 20 15.44 -5.21 1.18
N ALA A 21 16.35 -5.77 1.98
CA ALA A 21 16.34 -5.58 3.42
C ALA A 21 16.88 -4.18 3.73
N GLN A 22 15.98 -3.21 3.89
CA GLN A 22 16.30 -1.97 4.59
C GLN A 22 15.17 -1.67 5.59
N ASP A 23 15.52 -1.77 6.89
CA ASP A 23 14.85 -1.34 8.13
C ASP A 23 13.28 -1.35 8.18
N SER A 24 12.64 -2.21 7.39
CA SER A 24 11.19 -2.44 7.44
C SER A 24 10.73 -2.94 8.82
N THR A 25 11.66 -3.48 9.60
CA THR A 25 11.48 -3.90 11.00
C THR A 25 10.76 -2.86 11.85
N LYS A 26 11.03 -1.56 11.63
CA LYS A 26 10.38 -0.47 12.37
C LYS A 26 8.91 -0.27 12.00
N LEU A 27 8.51 -0.68 10.79
CA LEU A 27 7.11 -0.62 10.36
C LEU A 27 6.34 -1.89 10.68
N ILE A 28 7.01 -3.02 10.95
CA ILE A 28 6.34 -4.27 11.31
C ILE A 28 5.53 -4.06 12.59
N GLY A 29 4.23 -4.33 12.51
CA GLY A 29 3.32 -4.11 13.63
C GLY A 29 1.89 -3.82 13.18
N THR A 30 1.10 -3.35 14.14
CA THR A 30 -0.27 -2.88 13.91
C THR A 30 -0.32 -1.40 14.22
N TRP A 31 -0.83 -0.63 13.27
CA TRP A 31 -0.89 0.82 13.32
C TRP A 31 -2.34 1.29 13.20
N GLU A 32 -2.68 2.31 13.97
CA GLU A 32 -3.95 3.03 13.82
C GLU A 32 -3.71 4.39 13.15
N LEU A 33 -4.65 4.79 12.30
CA LEU A 33 -4.56 6.06 11.60
C LEU A 33 -4.77 7.25 12.55
N ALA A 34 -3.69 7.99 12.82
CA ALA A 34 -3.77 9.24 13.56
C ALA A 34 -4.35 10.40 12.72
N SER A 35 -3.86 10.57 11.50
CA SER A 35 -4.32 11.61 10.56
C SER A 35 -3.98 11.25 9.11
N TYR A 36 -4.60 11.94 8.15
CA TYR A 36 -4.30 11.77 6.74
C TYR A 36 -4.38 13.08 5.98
N LYS A 37 -3.52 13.20 4.96
CA LYS A 37 -3.53 14.28 3.98
C LYS A 37 -3.32 13.72 2.58
N TYR A 38 -4.28 13.92 1.69
CA TYR A 38 -4.20 13.58 0.29
C TYR A 38 -4.23 14.86 -0.54
N THR A 39 -3.27 15.02 -1.45
CA THR A 39 -3.30 16.08 -2.45
C THR A 39 -3.80 15.49 -3.76
N LEU A 40 -4.95 15.97 -4.22
CA LEU A 40 -5.49 15.77 -5.56
C LEU A 40 -5.09 16.97 -6.43
N PRO A 41 -5.21 16.89 -7.77
CA PRO A 41 -4.84 17.98 -8.68
C PRO A 41 -5.53 19.33 -8.36
N ASP A 42 -6.75 19.26 -7.82
CA ASP A 42 -7.65 20.39 -7.58
C ASP A 42 -7.95 20.64 -6.10
N THR A 43 -7.73 19.64 -5.23
CA THR A 43 -8.13 19.70 -3.83
C THR A 43 -7.12 19.03 -2.91
N VAL A 44 -6.94 19.57 -1.70
CA VAL A 44 -6.25 18.89 -0.61
C VAL A 44 -7.29 18.37 0.37
N ILE A 45 -7.37 17.05 0.51
CA ILE A 45 -8.20 16.40 1.51
C ILE A 45 -7.34 16.19 2.75
N THR A 46 -7.68 16.85 3.85
CA THR A 46 -7.12 16.56 5.18
C THR A 46 -8.18 15.96 6.06
N GLY A 47 -7.77 15.10 6.99
CA GLY A 47 -8.68 14.56 7.97
C GLY A 47 -7.95 13.96 9.16
N THR A 48 -8.72 13.83 10.23
CA THR A 48 -8.34 13.10 11.45
C THR A 48 -9.28 11.91 11.61
N GLY A 49 -9.10 11.13 12.68
CA GLY A 49 -9.97 10.00 13.04
C GLY A 49 -11.46 10.31 13.23
N ALA A 50 -11.92 11.57 13.08
CA ALA A 50 -13.29 12.00 13.33
C ALA A 50 -14.33 11.41 12.35
N ASN A 51 -14.00 11.30 11.06
CA ASN A 51 -14.92 10.81 10.01
C ASN A 51 -14.49 9.46 9.42
N PHE A 52 -13.22 9.12 9.59
CA PHE A 52 -12.62 7.91 9.05
C PHE A 52 -11.44 7.51 9.91
N THR A 53 -11.35 6.23 10.27
CA THR A 53 -10.16 5.63 10.85
C THR A 53 -9.81 4.35 10.09
N SER A 54 -8.58 3.88 10.25
CA SER A 54 -8.15 2.60 9.71
C SER A 54 -7.10 1.95 10.59
N ILE A 55 -7.11 0.62 10.60
CA ILE A 55 -6.03 -0.20 11.13
C ILE A 55 -5.20 -0.69 9.95
N LYS A 56 -3.88 -0.59 10.07
CA LYS A 56 -2.90 -1.15 9.12
C LYS A 56 -2.04 -2.19 9.81
N ILE A 57 -1.98 -3.38 9.24
CA ILE A 57 -1.13 -4.47 9.70
C ILE A 57 0.02 -4.59 8.71
N VAL A 58 1.23 -4.54 9.21
CA VAL A 58 2.46 -4.63 8.42
C VAL A 58 3.26 -5.83 8.93
N THR A 59 3.56 -6.74 8.01
CA THR A 59 4.41 -7.92 8.21
C THR A 59 5.73 -7.70 7.47
N PRO A 60 6.72 -8.61 7.54
CA PRO A 60 7.97 -8.43 6.81
C PRO A 60 7.82 -8.26 5.28
N GLN A 61 6.74 -8.76 4.69
CA GLN A 61 6.58 -8.81 3.22
C GLN A 61 5.32 -8.10 2.72
N PHE A 62 4.30 -7.99 3.57
CA PHE A 62 2.98 -7.52 3.16
C PHE A 62 2.44 -6.49 4.15
N PHE A 63 1.58 -5.62 3.63
CA PHE A 63 0.69 -4.81 4.43
C PHE A 63 -0.76 -5.06 4.04
N VAL A 64 -1.66 -4.88 5.00
CA VAL A 64 -3.12 -4.82 4.79
C VAL A 64 -3.65 -3.66 5.60
N TYR A 65 -4.61 -2.93 5.07
CA TYR A 65 -5.39 -1.98 5.84
C TYR A 65 -6.88 -2.28 5.72
N VAL A 66 -7.61 -1.95 6.79
CA VAL A 66 -9.06 -1.91 6.82
C VAL A 66 -9.48 -0.58 7.42
N GLY A 67 -10.35 0.12 6.73
CA GLY A 67 -10.86 1.42 7.13
C GLY A 67 -12.37 1.40 7.30
N GLN A 68 -12.83 2.17 8.28
CA GLN A 68 -14.24 2.31 8.63
C GLN A 68 -14.67 3.77 8.73
N THR A 69 -15.96 4.03 8.53
CA THR A 69 -16.56 5.34 8.80
C THR A 69 -16.64 5.59 10.30
N MET A 70 -16.65 6.86 10.69
CA MET A 70 -16.90 7.28 12.06
C MET A 70 -18.08 8.28 12.09
N PRO A 71 -18.93 8.25 13.13
CA PRO A 71 -18.91 7.35 14.28
C PRO A 71 -19.58 5.99 14.04
N ALA A 72 -20.19 5.76 12.87
CA ALA A 72 -21.03 4.59 12.61
C ALA A 72 -20.28 3.24 12.56
N LYS A 73 -18.94 3.27 12.41
CA LYS A 73 -18.08 2.07 12.34
C LYS A 73 -18.43 1.11 11.21
N GLU A 74 -18.94 1.64 10.11
CA GLU A 74 -19.25 0.83 8.93
C GLU A 74 -17.99 0.61 8.11
N PHE A 75 -17.85 -0.59 7.54
CA PHE A 75 -16.77 -0.88 6.61
C PHE A 75 -16.77 0.14 5.45
N LYS A 76 -15.62 0.78 5.22
CA LYS A 76 -15.49 1.78 4.16
C LYS A 76 -14.58 1.31 3.03
N ARG A 77 -13.41 0.76 3.38
CA ARG A 77 -12.41 0.32 2.39
C ARG A 77 -11.42 -0.64 2.99
N ALA A 78 -10.86 -1.51 2.16
CA ALA A 78 -9.71 -2.32 2.49
C ALA A 78 -8.79 -2.46 1.28
N GLY A 79 -7.54 -2.75 1.56
CA GLY A 79 -6.56 -3.02 0.52
C GLY A 79 -5.25 -3.49 1.13
N GLY A 80 -4.33 -3.87 0.27
CA GLY A 80 -3.05 -4.38 0.70
C GLY A 80 -2.19 -4.83 -0.46
N GLY A 81 -1.00 -5.29 -0.10
CA GLY A 81 -0.02 -5.79 -1.04
C GLY A 81 1.37 -5.78 -0.44
N ARG A 82 2.37 -5.54 -1.30
CA ARG A 82 3.77 -5.52 -0.89
C ARG A 82 4.25 -4.10 -0.70
N TYR A 83 5.25 -3.94 0.15
CA TYR A 83 5.88 -2.65 0.37
C TYR A 83 7.39 -2.78 0.42
N MET A 84 8.06 -1.64 0.31
CA MET A 84 9.50 -1.52 0.41
C MET A 84 9.85 -0.18 1.07
N VAL A 85 10.86 -0.17 1.93
CA VAL A 85 11.40 1.05 2.55
C VAL A 85 12.82 1.24 2.05
N LYS A 86 13.15 2.45 1.58
CA LYS A 86 14.49 2.87 1.15
C LYS A 86 14.77 4.25 1.73
N GLY A 87 15.59 4.31 2.77
CA GLY A 87 15.81 5.56 3.54
C GLY A 87 14.49 6.10 4.10
N GLU A 88 14.15 7.33 3.75
CA GLU A 88 12.91 8.01 4.15
C GLU A 88 11.75 7.80 3.15
N VAL A 89 11.86 6.83 2.24
CA VAL A 89 10.85 6.57 1.22
C VAL A 89 10.23 5.20 1.44
N LEU A 90 8.91 5.17 1.63
CA LEU A 90 8.08 3.98 1.55
C LEU A 90 7.46 3.88 0.15
N GLN A 91 7.50 2.70 -0.44
CA GLN A 91 6.76 2.37 -1.66
C GLN A 91 5.77 1.24 -1.36
N GLU A 92 4.51 1.42 -1.73
CA GLU A 92 3.44 0.42 -1.55
C GLU A 92 2.86 0.02 -2.89
N LEU A 93 2.97 -1.27 -3.23
CA LEU A 93 2.34 -1.89 -4.38
C LEU A 93 0.98 -2.45 -3.96
N MET A 94 -0.09 -1.88 -4.50
CA MET A 94 -1.46 -2.31 -4.24
C MET A 94 -1.80 -3.58 -5.05
N MET A 95 -1.74 -4.74 -4.40
CA MET A 95 -2.09 -6.03 -5.03
C MET A 95 -3.59 -6.31 -5.00
N PHE A 96 -4.31 -5.77 -4.01
CA PHE A 96 -5.76 -5.82 -3.92
C PHE A 96 -6.29 -4.55 -3.25
N SER A 97 -7.50 -4.14 -3.63
CA SER A 97 -8.16 -2.95 -3.08
C SER A 97 -9.66 -3.02 -3.34
N SER A 98 -10.47 -2.53 -2.40
CA SER A 98 -11.89 -2.26 -2.62
C SER A 98 -12.10 -1.05 -3.53
N ILE A 99 -11.08 -0.21 -3.72
CA ILE A 99 -11.08 0.94 -4.63
C ILE A 99 -10.36 0.53 -5.92
N GLN A 100 -11.13 0.27 -6.98
CA GLN A 100 -10.64 -0.26 -8.25
C GLN A 100 -9.49 0.54 -8.86
N ASN A 101 -9.53 1.87 -8.74
CA ASN A 101 -8.50 2.73 -9.31
C ASN A 101 -7.13 2.63 -8.60
N MET A 102 -7.02 1.91 -7.48
CA MET A 102 -5.76 1.69 -6.77
C MET A 102 -5.08 0.38 -7.20
N LEU A 103 -5.80 -0.55 -7.81
CA LEU A 103 -5.28 -1.88 -8.13
C LEU A 103 -4.08 -1.80 -9.08
N GLY A 104 -2.99 -2.48 -8.73
CA GLY A 104 -1.76 -2.53 -9.52
C GLY A 104 -0.91 -1.25 -9.47
N LYS A 105 -1.33 -0.22 -8.73
CA LYS A 105 -0.57 1.03 -8.60
C LYS A 105 0.48 0.93 -7.49
N THR A 106 1.60 1.60 -7.73
CA THR A 106 2.63 1.84 -6.72
C THR A 106 2.50 3.27 -6.21
N TYR A 107 2.35 3.42 -4.90
CA TYR A 107 2.34 4.71 -4.22
C TYR A 107 3.67 4.93 -3.50
N GLN A 108 4.14 6.17 -3.47
CA GLN A 108 5.35 6.55 -2.75
C GLN A 108 5.01 7.56 -1.67
N TYR A 109 5.56 7.35 -0.48
CA TYR A 109 5.36 8.18 0.70
C TYR A 109 6.71 8.54 1.30
N LYS A 110 6.82 9.76 1.85
CA LYS A 110 7.83 10.01 2.86
C LYS A 110 7.49 9.17 4.10
N CYS A 111 8.50 8.64 4.76
CA CYS A 111 8.32 7.69 5.84
C CYS A 111 9.37 7.90 6.92
N ALA A 112 8.93 8.13 8.15
CA ALA A 112 9.77 8.12 9.35
C ALA A 112 8.98 7.58 10.55
N VAL A 113 9.61 6.71 11.33
CA VAL A 113 9.09 6.29 12.64
C VAL A 113 9.84 7.03 13.72
N LYS A 114 9.11 7.78 14.55
CA LYS A 114 9.65 8.44 15.75
C LYS A 114 8.85 7.95 16.93
N GLU A 115 9.52 7.27 17.85
CA GLU A 115 8.90 6.63 19.02
C GLU A 115 7.78 5.67 18.61
N ASP A 116 6.53 6.01 18.90
CA ASP A 116 5.33 5.24 18.63
C ASP A 116 4.54 5.74 17.40
N THR A 117 5.06 6.74 16.70
CA THR A 117 4.34 7.43 15.62
C THR A 117 5.05 7.28 14.29
N TRP A 118 4.29 6.84 13.28
CA TRP A 118 4.70 6.78 11.89
C TRP A 118 4.20 8.01 11.12
N TYR A 119 5.14 8.75 10.53
CA TYR A 119 4.95 9.94 9.69
C TYR A 119 5.22 9.67 8.22
#